data_AF-A0A935VEN6-F1
#
_entry.id   AF-A0A935VEN6-F1
#
_cell.length_a   1.000
_cell.length_b   1.000
_cell.length_c   1.000
_cell.angle_alpha   90.00
_cell.angle_beta   90.00
_cell.angle_gamma   90.00
#
_symmetry.space_group_name_H-M   'P 1'
#
loop_
_entity.id
_entity.type
_entity.pdbx_description
1 polymer ?
#
loop_
_entity_poly.entity_id
_entity_poly.type
_entity_poly.pdbx_seq_one_letter_code
_entity_poly.pdbx_strand_id
1 'polypeptide(L)'
;MRYAHVPGFPAYRISSEGFIETRWRTGPFHNGLKVADVWKKMRHNERPDGYQGVSLRDGHGGSRRTYVHILVAEAFLGERPFPKAVVRHLDGVSSNNKLENLAWGTYQQNEDDKRNHGTWESRYGGKLTDAQRDRIRRRASNGESQRHLAEEFGVSRPTVTRLINGSTWKENK
;
A
#
# COMPACT_ATOMS: atom_id res chain seq x y z
N MET A 1 -7.38 -10.67 -18.11
CA MET A 1 -6.31 -10.90 -17.12
C MET A 1 -5.05 -11.33 -17.85
N ARG A 2 -3.94 -10.61 -17.66
CA ARG A 2 -2.66 -10.88 -18.33
C ARG A 2 -1.62 -11.40 -17.34
N TYR A 3 -0.69 -12.23 -17.81
CA TYR A 3 0.43 -12.72 -17.01
C TYR A 3 1.76 -12.22 -17.57
N ALA A 4 2.72 -12.01 -16.69
CA ALA A 4 4.10 -11.69 -17.02
C ALA A 4 5.05 -12.54 -16.18
N HIS A 5 6.21 -12.88 -16.74
CA HIS A 5 7.26 -13.58 -15.99
C HIS A 5 7.85 -12.65 -14.93
N VAL A 6 8.21 -13.21 -13.78
CA VAL A 6 8.90 -12.45 -12.74
C VAL A 6 10.39 -12.32 -13.12
N PRO A 7 10.95 -11.09 -13.23
CA PRO A 7 12.36 -10.90 -13.57
C PRO A 7 13.30 -11.63 -12.60
N GLY A 8 14.28 -12.36 -13.14
CA GLY A 8 15.22 -13.20 -12.36
C GLY A 8 14.63 -14.52 -11.83
N PHE A 9 13.32 -14.76 -12.01
CA PHE A 9 12.62 -15.93 -11.49
C PHE A 9 11.70 -16.55 -12.55
N PRO A 10 12.26 -17.14 -13.65
CA PRO A 10 11.49 -17.58 -14.82
C PRO A 10 10.51 -18.74 -14.53
N ALA A 11 10.66 -19.43 -13.40
CA ALA A 11 9.71 -20.43 -12.93
C ALA A 11 8.48 -19.84 -12.21
N TYR A 12 8.34 -18.51 -12.22
CA TYR A 12 7.19 -17.78 -11.67
C TYR A 12 6.62 -16.81 -12.71
N ARG A 13 5.31 -16.63 -12.65
CA ARG A 13 4.60 -15.57 -13.37
C ARG A 13 3.58 -14.91 -12.45
N ILE A 14 3.34 -13.63 -12.66
CA ILE A 14 2.41 -12.80 -11.90
C ILE A 14 1.33 -12.28 -12.85
N SER A 15 0.07 -12.27 -12.39
CA SER A 15 -1.03 -11.69 -13.16
C SER A 15 -1.25 -10.20 -12.85
N SER A 16 -1.94 -9.50 -13.76
CA SER A 16 -2.41 -8.13 -13.52
C SER A 16 -3.37 -7.99 -12.32
N GLU A 17 -3.93 -9.09 -11.84
CA GLU A 17 -4.83 -9.14 -10.67
C GLU A 17 -4.09 -9.51 -9.37
N GLY A 18 -2.77 -9.70 -9.42
CA GLY A 18 -1.97 -10.08 -8.25
C GLY A 18 -1.88 -11.59 -7.99
N PHE A 19 -2.28 -12.45 -8.92
CA PHE A 19 -2.14 -13.91 -8.73
C PHE A 19 -0.76 -14.39 -9.18
N ILE A 20 -0.07 -15.12 -8.30
CA ILE A 20 1.22 -15.73 -8.62
C ILE A 20 1.03 -17.19 -8.96
N GLU A 21 1.69 -17.60 -10.03
CA GLU A 21 1.81 -19.00 -10.41
C GLU A 21 3.27 -19.41 -10.50
N THR A 22 3.53 -20.66 -10.14
CA THR A 22 4.83 -21.29 -10.29
C THR A 22 4.72 -22.55 -11.12
N ARG A 23 5.77 -22.82 -11.88
CA ARG A 23 5.97 -24.09 -12.58
C ARG A 23 7.01 -24.97 -11.90
N TRP A 24 7.44 -24.66 -10.68
CA TRP A 24 8.27 -25.58 -9.91
C TRP A 24 7.49 -26.87 -9.59
N ARG A 25 8.13 -28.01 -9.83
CA ARG A 25 7.70 -29.29 -9.27
C ARG A 25 8.25 -29.45 -7.86
N THR A 26 7.43 -30.00 -6.98
CA THR A 26 7.90 -30.49 -5.69
C THR A 26 8.98 -31.55 -5.92
N GLY A 27 10.17 -31.31 -5.40
CA GLY A 27 11.29 -32.24 -5.37
C GLY A 27 11.87 -32.32 -3.96
N PRO A 28 12.75 -33.30 -3.68
CA PRO A 28 13.44 -33.38 -2.40
C PRO A 28 14.16 -32.05 -2.15
N PHE A 29 13.98 -31.53 -0.93
CA PHE A 29 14.39 -30.19 -0.56
C PHE A 29 15.88 -29.92 -0.90
N HIS A 30 16.11 -28.75 -1.48
CA HIS A 30 17.40 -28.03 -1.57
C HIS A 30 18.35 -28.37 -2.72
N ASN A 31 18.19 -29.46 -3.48
CA ASN A 31 19.00 -29.72 -4.68
C ASN A 31 18.16 -30.39 -5.78
N GLY A 32 17.71 -29.60 -6.76
CA GLY A 32 17.02 -30.12 -7.96
C GLY A 32 15.56 -29.73 -8.09
N LEU A 33 15.21 -28.46 -7.86
CA LEU A 33 13.92 -27.93 -8.29
C LEU A 33 13.80 -28.13 -9.81
N LYS A 34 12.90 -29.02 -10.23
CA LYS A 34 12.61 -29.26 -11.65
C LYS A 34 11.43 -28.40 -12.06
N VAL A 35 11.45 -27.95 -13.31
CA VAL A 35 10.34 -27.20 -13.90
C VAL A 35 9.33 -28.18 -14.51
N ALA A 36 8.03 -27.90 -14.36
CA ALA A 36 6.94 -28.55 -15.07
C ALA A 36 6.51 -27.72 -16.29
N ASP A 37 5.80 -28.35 -17.21
CA ASP A 37 5.09 -27.67 -18.30
C ASP A 37 3.79 -26.99 -17.83
N VAL A 38 3.34 -27.30 -16.61
CA VAL A 38 2.12 -26.76 -16.01
C VAL A 38 2.41 -25.70 -14.97
N TRP A 39 1.61 -24.64 -14.99
CA TRP A 39 1.61 -23.57 -13.99
C TRP A 39 0.63 -23.88 -12.86
N LYS A 40 1.03 -23.62 -11.63
CA LYS A 40 0.22 -23.85 -10.42
C LYS A 40 0.13 -22.57 -9.61
N LYS A 41 -1.07 -22.22 -9.18
CA LYS A 41 -1.31 -21.05 -8.32
C LYS A 41 -0.61 -21.23 -6.97
N MET A 42 0.12 -20.21 -6.56
CA MET A 42 0.77 -20.15 -5.26
C MET A 42 -0.17 -19.55 -4.22
N ARG A 43 0.05 -19.94 -2.96
CA ARG A 43 -0.56 -19.25 -1.81
C ARG A 43 0.29 -18.04 -1.46
N HIS A 44 -0.38 -16.95 -1.08
CA HIS A 44 0.26 -15.79 -0.50
C HIS A 44 0.23 -15.90 1.02
N ASN A 45 1.24 -15.35 1.69
CA ASN A 45 1.21 -15.21 3.14
C ASN A 45 0.73 -13.80 3.47
N GLU A 46 -0.43 -13.70 4.12
CA GLU A 46 -0.94 -12.42 4.60
C GLU A 46 -0.25 -12.04 5.90
N ARG A 47 0.24 -10.81 5.96
CA ARG A 47 0.80 -10.22 7.16
C ARG A 47 -0.28 -9.47 7.95
N PRO A 48 -0.08 -9.19 9.25
CA PRO A 48 -1.03 -8.41 10.04
C PRO A 48 -1.32 -6.99 9.50
N ASP A 49 -0.41 -6.44 8.69
CA ASP A 49 -0.54 -5.14 8.01
C ASP A 49 -1.28 -5.25 6.64
N GLY A 50 -1.84 -6.41 6.33
CA GLY A 50 -2.61 -6.71 5.11
C GLY A 50 -1.78 -6.98 3.86
N TYR A 51 -0.45 -6.76 3.91
CA TYR A 51 0.41 -7.04 2.77
C TYR A 51 0.57 -8.54 2.51
N GLN A 52 0.47 -8.92 1.25
CA GLN A 52 0.66 -10.29 0.79
C GLN A 52 2.13 -10.54 0.41
N GLY A 53 2.82 -11.37 1.20
CA GLY A 53 4.22 -11.74 1.01
C GLY A 53 4.40 -13.07 0.29
N VAL A 54 5.48 -13.18 -0.49
CA VAL A 54 5.90 -14.40 -1.19
C VAL A 54 7.42 -14.61 -1.13
N SER A 55 7.82 -15.87 -1.29
CA SER A 55 9.22 -16.28 -1.40
C SER A 55 9.46 -16.95 -2.75
N LEU A 56 10.31 -16.34 -3.57
CA LEU A 56 10.73 -16.84 -4.87
C LEU A 56 12.08 -17.54 -4.75
N ARG A 57 12.30 -18.56 -5.58
CA ARG A 57 13.56 -19.33 -5.65
C ARG A 57 14.03 -19.43 -7.09
N ASP A 58 15.30 -19.16 -7.36
CA ASP A 58 15.83 -19.21 -8.72
C ASP A 58 16.13 -20.64 -9.20
N GLY A 59 16.17 -21.62 -8.28
CA GLY A 59 16.54 -23.01 -8.57
C GLY A 59 18.03 -23.32 -8.44
N HIS A 60 18.86 -22.30 -8.23
CA HIS A 60 20.32 -22.35 -8.13
C HIS A 60 20.83 -21.99 -6.72
N GLY A 61 19.93 -21.94 -5.73
CA GLY A 61 20.23 -21.60 -4.34
C GLY A 61 19.88 -20.17 -3.95
N GLY A 62 19.61 -19.30 -4.92
CA GLY A 62 19.12 -17.94 -4.66
C GLY A 62 17.64 -17.91 -4.31
N SER A 63 17.28 -16.93 -3.48
CA SER A 63 15.89 -16.68 -3.12
C SER A 63 15.62 -15.21 -2.90
N ARG A 64 14.39 -14.78 -3.17
CA ARG A 64 13.92 -13.40 -2.95
C ARG A 64 12.61 -13.44 -2.16
N ARG A 65 12.61 -12.83 -0.98
CA ARG A 65 11.38 -12.49 -0.26
C ARG A 65 10.90 -11.13 -0.74
N THR A 66 9.65 -11.04 -1.15
CA THR A 66 9.05 -9.81 -1.69
C THR A 66 7.53 -9.81 -1.48
N TYR A 67 6.86 -8.75 -1.91
CA TYR A 67 5.41 -8.62 -1.84
C TYR A 67 4.77 -8.72 -3.21
N VAL A 68 3.50 -9.15 -3.24
CA VAL A 68 2.71 -9.32 -4.47
C VAL A 68 2.60 -8.01 -5.25
N HIS A 69 2.26 -6.90 -4.58
CA HIS A 69 2.16 -5.58 -5.26
C HIS A 69 3.47 -5.14 -5.93
N ILE A 70 4.63 -5.47 -5.34
CA ILE A 70 5.94 -5.15 -5.94
C ILE A 70 6.11 -5.92 -7.24
N LEU A 71 5.77 -7.22 -7.24
CA LEU A 71 5.87 -8.05 -8.44
C LEU A 71 4.92 -7.58 -9.54
N VAL A 72 3.70 -7.16 -9.19
CA VAL A 72 2.75 -6.59 -10.17
C VAL A 72 3.31 -5.29 -10.75
N ALA A 73 3.81 -4.39 -9.90
CA ALA A 73 4.39 -3.12 -10.36
C ALA A 73 5.62 -3.35 -11.26
N GLU A 74 6.60 -4.15 -10.83
CA GLU A 74 7.80 -4.47 -11.62
C GLU A 74 7.44 -5.11 -12.97
N ALA A 75 6.42 -5.97 -13.01
CA ALA A 75 6.06 -6.71 -14.22
C ALA A 75 5.21 -5.90 -15.22
N PHE A 76 4.42 -4.93 -14.76
CA PHE A 76 3.42 -4.26 -15.59
C PHE A 76 3.51 -2.73 -15.63
N LEU A 77 4.09 -2.10 -14.61
CA LEU A 77 4.43 -0.67 -14.61
C LEU A 77 5.87 -0.42 -15.05
N GLY A 78 6.66 -1.49 -15.20
CA GLY A 78 8.05 -1.45 -15.61
C GLY A 78 9.01 -1.30 -14.44
N GLU A 79 10.27 -1.04 -14.77
CA GLU A 79 11.32 -0.84 -13.79
C GLU A 79 11.00 0.35 -12.87
N ARG A 80 11.63 0.33 -11.71
CA ARG A 80 11.50 1.40 -10.73
C ARG A 80 11.96 2.73 -11.37
N PRO A 81 11.09 3.76 -11.46
CA PRO A 81 11.40 4.97 -12.23
C PRO A 81 12.49 5.84 -11.59
N PHE A 82 12.76 5.69 -10.28
CA PHE A 82 13.80 6.42 -9.56
C PHE A 82 14.27 5.68 -8.30
N PRO A 83 15.45 6.00 -7.75
CA PRO A 83 15.94 5.40 -6.52
C PRO A 83 14.94 5.56 -5.37
N LYS A 84 14.74 4.49 -4.59
CA LYS A 84 13.80 4.45 -3.45
C LYS A 84 12.32 4.66 -3.80
N ALA A 85 11.90 4.59 -5.07
CA ALA A 85 10.47 4.58 -5.39
C ALA A 85 9.78 3.39 -4.70
N VAL A 86 8.59 3.66 -4.17
CA VAL A 86 7.73 2.69 -3.50
C VAL A 86 6.49 2.45 -4.36
N VAL A 87 5.90 1.28 -4.22
CA VAL A 87 4.58 1.00 -4.80
C VAL A 87 3.54 1.52 -3.83
N ARG A 88 2.56 2.24 -4.36
CA ARG A 88 1.42 2.81 -3.64
C ARG A 88 0.16 2.07 -4.00
N HIS A 89 -0.75 1.93 -3.03
CA HIS A 89 -2.11 1.44 -3.20
C HIS A 89 -3.06 2.63 -3.24
N LEU A 90 -3.68 2.86 -4.39
CA LEU A 90 -4.50 4.05 -4.65
C LEU A 90 -5.81 4.07 -3.87
N ASP A 91 -6.25 2.93 -3.36
CA ASP A 91 -7.43 2.78 -2.50
C ASP A 91 -7.11 2.67 -1.00
N GLY A 92 -5.83 2.62 -0.64
CA GLY A 92 -5.37 2.41 0.74
C GLY A 92 -5.53 0.98 1.28
N VAL A 93 -5.89 0.00 0.45
CA VAL A 93 -6.07 -1.41 0.83
C VAL A 93 -4.87 -2.24 0.38
N SER A 94 -3.99 -2.59 1.33
CA SER A 94 -2.72 -3.31 1.06
C SER A 94 -2.87 -4.71 0.46
N SER A 95 -4.07 -5.31 0.54
CA SER A 95 -4.40 -6.60 -0.07
C SER A 95 -4.93 -6.48 -1.51
N ASN A 96 -5.34 -5.28 -1.96
CA ASN A 96 -5.80 -5.05 -3.32
C ASN A 96 -4.63 -4.84 -4.28
N ASN A 97 -4.07 -5.95 -4.77
CA ASN A 97 -2.87 -5.96 -5.62
C ASN A 97 -3.16 -5.88 -7.12
N LYS A 98 -4.34 -5.41 -7.52
CA LYS A 98 -4.66 -5.22 -8.94
C LYS A 98 -3.82 -4.11 -9.54
N LEU A 99 -3.35 -4.30 -10.76
CA LEU A 99 -2.53 -3.33 -11.48
C LEU A 99 -3.15 -1.92 -11.51
N GLU A 100 -4.46 -1.84 -11.75
CA GLU A 100 -5.21 -0.57 -11.80
C GLU A 100 -5.20 0.20 -10.47
N ASN A 101 -4.93 -0.49 -9.36
CA ASN A 101 -4.85 0.07 -8.02
C ASN A 101 -3.41 0.40 -7.58
N LEU A 102 -2.40 0.12 -8.42
CA LEU A 102 -1.00 0.28 -8.07
C LEU A 102 -0.33 1.39 -8.88
N ALA A 103 0.54 2.15 -8.22
CA ALA A 103 1.37 3.16 -8.86
C ALA A 103 2.76 3.23 -8.23
N TRP A 104 3.77 3.56 -9.03
CA TRP A 104 5.06 3.98 -8.48
C TRP A 104 4.93 5.39 -7.88
N GLY A 105 5.60 5.63 -6.76
CA GLY A 105 5.66 6.96 -6.16
C GLY A 105 6.78 7.10 -5.14
N THR A 106 6.83 8.25 -4.50
CA THR A 106 7.78 8.54 -3.42
C THR A 106 7.21 8.05 -2.08
N TYR A 107 8.10 7.91 -1.09
CA TYR A 107 7.68 7.62 0.28
C TYR A 107 6.71 8.69 0.81
N GLN A 108 6.96 9.97 0.49
CA GLN A 108 6.08 11.07 0.89
C GLN A 108 4.68 10.91 0.32
N GLN A 109 4.56 10.61 -0.97
CA GLN A 109 3.26 10.39 -1.61
C GLN A 109 2.50 9.20 -0.98
N ASN A 110 3.21 8.14 -0.59
CA ASN A 110 2.60 7.01 0.11
C ASN A 110 2.12 7.36 1.52
N GLU A 111 2.83 8.23 2.24
CA GLU A 111 2.37 8.76 3.53
C GLU A 111 1.18 9.71 3.36
N ASP A 112 1.17 10.53 2.31
CA ASP A 112 0.04 11.40 1.98
C ASP A 112 -1.21 10.58 1.63
N ASP A 113 -1.07 9.47 0.90
CA ASP A 113 -2.18 8.53 0.65
C ASP A 113 -2.75 7.99 1.95
N LYS A 114 -1.92 7.62 2.93
CA LYS A 114 -2.42 7.15 4.23
C LYS A 114 -3.25 8.22 4.93
N ARG A 115 -2.83 9.49 4.85
CA ARG A 115 -3.57 10.62 5.42
C ARG A 115 -4.90 10.84 4.69
N ASN A 116 -4.88 10.77 3.37
CA ASN A 116 -6.05 10.94 2.51
C ASN A 116 -7.08 9.82 2.69
N HIS A 117 -6.62 8.57 2.81
CA HIS A 117 -7.47 7.40 3.02
C HIS A 117 -7.86 7.21 4.49
N GLY A 118 -7.35 8.04 5.42
CA GLY A 118 -7.63 7.92 6.85
C GLY A 118 -7.01 6.68 7.51
N THR A 119 -6.08 6.00 6.85
CA THR A 119 -5.32 4.85 7.38
C THR A 119 -4.07 5.27 8.15
N TRP A 120 -3.80 6.58 8.22
CA TRP A 120 -2.74 7.14 9.04
C TRP A 120 -3.14 7.15 10.53
N GLU A 121 -2.69 6.13 11.28
CA GLU A 121 -2.70 6.17 12.73
C GLU A 121 -1.61 7.12 13.23
N SER A 122 -1.99 8.35 13.56
CA SER A 122 -1.06 9.24 14.27
C SER A 122 -0.70 8.58 15.61
N ARG A 123 0.60 8.55 15.96
CA ARG A 123 1.09 8.10 17.28
C ARG A 123 0.46 8.87 18.46
N TYR A 124 -0.25 9.96 18.17
CA TYR A 124 -0.97 10.84 19.10
C TYR A 124 -2.51 10.83 18.92
N GLY A 125 -3.07 9.83 18.24
CA GLY A 125 -4.52 9.57 18.17
C GLY A 125 -5.41 10.79 17.90
N GLY A 126 -5.05 11.66 16.95
CA GLY A 126 -5.90 12.79 16.60
C GLY A 126 -7.26 12.31 16.07
N LYS A 127 -8.37 12.62 16.76
CA LYS A 127 -9.75 12.28 16.36
C LYS A 127 -10.17 12.78 14.97
N LEU A 128 -9.35 13.61 14.31
CA LEU A 128 -9.68 14.28 13.05
C LEU A 128 -8.62 14.00 11.97
N THR A 129 -9.06 13.50 10.82
CA THR A 129 -8.25 13.39 9.60
C THR A 129 -7.92 14.77 9.02
N ASP A 130 -6.94 14.85 8.12
CA ASP A 130 -6.59 16.11 7.44
C ASP A 130 -7.79 16.66 6.64
N ALA A 131 -8.50 15.80 5.91
CA ALA A 131 -9.71 16.17 5.18
C ALA A 131 -10.82 16.71 6.11
N GLN A 132 -11.00 16.09 7.29
CA GLN A 132 -11.93 16.60 8.30
C GLN A 132 -11.48 17.95 8.85
N ARG A 133 -10.18 18.12 9.11
CA ARG A 133 -9.62 19.40 9.55
C ARG A 133 -9.86 20.52 8.53
N ASP A 134 -9.66 20.26 7.25
CA ASP A 134 -9.90 21.22 6.17
C ASP A 134 -11.40 21.54 6.00
N ARG A 135 -12.26 20.53 6.14
CA ARG A 135 -13.72 20.73 6.14
C ARG A 135 -14.16 21.62 7.31
N ILE A 136 -13.62 21.39 8.51
CA ILE A 136 -13.89 22.22 9.69
C ILE A 136 -13.41 23.66 9.46
N ARG A 137 -12.18 23.87 8.96
CA ARG A 137 -11.64 25.21 8.69
C ARG A 137 -12.50 26.00 7.70
N ARG A 138 -12.87 25.38 6.57
CA ARG A 138 -13.70 26.00 5.52
C ARG A 138 -15.09 26.37 6.03
N ARG A 139 -15.71 25.51 6.85
CA ARG A 139 -17.05 25.77 7.39
C ARG A 139 -17.02 26.84 8.47
N ALA A 140 -15.99 26.83 9.32
CA ALA A 140 -15.77 27.89 10.30
C ALA A 140 -15.52 29.25 9.62
N SER A 141 -14.75 29.31 8.53
CA SER A 141 -14.55 30.57 7.77
C SER A 141 -15.83 31.07 7.10
N ASN A 142 -16.78 30.17 6.81
CA ASN A 142 -18.10 30.52 6.31
C ASN A 142 -19.09 30.93 7.42
N GLY A 143 -18.61 31.14 8.65
CA GLY A 143 -19.40 31.65 9.78
C GLY A 143 -20.13 30.57 10.59
N GLU A 144 -19.86 29.29 10.32
CA GLU A 144 -20.53 28.22 11.06
C GLU A 144 -20.02 28.11 12.51
N SER A 145 -20.94 27.80 13.43
CA SER A 145 -20.63 27.73 14.86
C SER A 145 -19.60 26.64 15.17
N GLN A 146 -18.52 27.03 15.86
CA GLN A 146 -17.52 26.08 16.35
C GLN A 146 -18.12 25.02 17.28
N ARG A 147 -19.21 25.33 17.99
CA ARG A 147 -19.94 24.36 18.82
C ARG A 147 -20.60 23.28 17.95
N HIS A 148 -21.30 23.71 16.91
CA HIS A 148 -21.96 22.78 15.97
C HIS A 148 -20.94 21.90 15.25
N LEU A 149 -19.83 22.48 14.79
CA LEU A 149 -18.74 21.73 14.17
C LEU A 149 -18.08 20.74 15.14
N ALA A 150 -17.98 21.07 16.42
CA ALA A 150 -17.44 20.15 17.41
C ALA A 150 -18.36 18.94 17.63
N GLU A 151 -19.66 19.19 17.75
CA GLU A 151 -20.70 18.15 17.90
C GLU A 151 -20.76 17.22 16.68
N GLU A 152 -20.81 17.78 15.46
CA GLU A 152 -20.89 16.99 14.22
C GLU A 152 -19.66 16.08 14.03
N PHE A 153 -18.46 16.58 14.33
CA PHE A 153 -17.22 15.83 14.12
C PHE A 153 -16.76 15.04 15.37
N GLY A 154 -17.58 14.98 16.43
CA GLY A 154 -17.29 14.18 17.62
C GLY A 154 -16.06 14.63 18.42
N VAL A 155 -15.76 15.93 18.39
CA VAL A 155 -14.59 16.52 19.08
C VAL A 155 -15.00 17.58 20.09
N SER A 156 -14.06 17.98 20.95
CA SER A 156 -14.31 19.08 21.90
C SER A 156 -14.30 20.43 21.18
N ARG A 157 -15.11 21.40 21.63
CA ARG A 157 -15.05 22.79 21.12
C ARG A 157 -13.63 23.37 21.17
N PRO A 158 -12.84 23.18 22.26
CA PRO A 158 -11.43 23.58 22.28
C PRO A 158 -10.56 22.94 21.19
N THR A 159 -10.89 21.73 20.71
CA THR A 159 -10.18 21.11 19.57
C THR A 159 -10.42 21.91 18.29
N VAL A 160 -11.66 22.34 18.04
CA VAL A 160 -12.03 23.18 16.88
C VAL A 160 -11.37 24.55 16.98
N THR A 161 -11.39 25.19 18.16
CA THR A 161 -10.73 26.48 18.38
C THR A 161 -9.23 26.41 18.12
N ARG A 162 -8.54 25.38 18.64
CA ARG A 162 -7.10 25.17 18.40
C ARG A 162 -6.77 24.92 16.93
N LEU A 163 -7.64 24.19 16.24
CA LEU A 163 -7.51 23.92 14.81
C LEU A 163 -7.62 25.20 13.97
N ILE A 164 -8.57 26.09 14.30
CA ILE A 164 -8.77 27.37 13.63
C ILE A 164 -7.62 28.33 13.94
N ASN A 165 -7.19 28.41 15.21
CA ASN A 165 -6.14 29.32 15.65
C ASN A 165 -4.71 28.83 15.32
N GLY A 166 -4.56 27.70 14.61
CA GLY A 166 -3.26 27.16 14.20
C GLY A 166 -2.34 26.70 15.35
N SER A 167 -2.86 26.52 16.57
CA SER A 167 -2.05 26.41 17.79
C SER A 167 -1.61 24.99 18.14
N THR A 168 -1.93 23.98 17.34
CA THR A 168 -1.61 22.57 17.69
C THR A 168 -0.96 21.77 16.56
N TRP A 169 -0.98 22.28 15.33
CA TRP A 169 -0.46 21.55 14.17
C TRP A 169 0.49 22.47 13.42
N LYS A 170 1.77 22.41 13.77
CA LYS A 170 2.81 22.98 12.90
C LYS A 170 2.75 22.21 11.59
N GLU A 171 2.32 22.89 10.53
CA GLU A 171 2.54 22.42 9.17
C GLU A 171 4.06 22.29 9.02
N ASN A 172 4.55 21.05 8.99
CA ASN A 172 5.93 20.80 8.61
C ASN A 172 6.04 21.19 7.14
N LYS A 173 6.68 22.34 6.91
CA LYS A 173 7.09 22.84 5.61
C LYS A 173 8.14 21.95 4.98
#